data_AF-A0A1G1AMA7-F1
#
_entry.id   AF-A0A1G1AMA7-F1
#
_cell.length_a   1.000
_cell.length_b   1.000
_cell.length_c   1.000
_cell.angle_alpha   90.00
_cell.angle_beta   90.00
_cell.angle_gamma   90.00
#
_symmetry.space_group_name_H-M   'P 1'
#
loop_
_entity.id
_entity.type
_entity.pdbx_description
1 polymer ?
#
loop_
_entity_poly.entity_id
_entity_poly.type
_entity_poly.pdbx_seq_one_letter_code
_entity_poly.pdbx_strand_id
1 'polypeptide(L)'
;MNTLKEIMRETYGHDDRTINKHSTRTFQDETGNLFILSRTLDGCPPFFEAYGPYSPDHQGVLPRLRVAGKEYWGNGWSWRKAMMLFCHELKARIRKG
;
A
#
# COMPACT_ATOMS: atom_id res chain seq x y z
N MET A 1 -12.24 -12.09 10.00
CA MET A 1 -11.56 -11.67 8.75
C MET A 1 -11.72 -10.16 8.69
N ASN A 2 -10.61 -9.41 8.76
CA ASN A 2 -10.68 -7.95 8.93
C ASN A 2 -11.29 -7.28 7.70
N THR A 3 -11.97 -6.15 7.91
CA THR A 3 -12.46 -5.32 6.82
C THR A 3 -11.58 -4.11 6.65
N LEU A 4 -11.11 -3.87 5.43
CA LEU A 4 -10.40 -2.67 5.05
C LEU A 4 -11.33 -1.76 4.24
N LYS A 5 -11.45 -0.50 4.66
CA LYS A 5 -12.11 0.56 3.88
C LYS A 5 -11.04 1.37 3.20
N GLU A 6 -11.10 1.48 1.88
CA GLU A 6 -10.24 2.43 1.17
C GLU A 6 -10.72 3.86 1.48
N ILE A 7 -9.82 4.70 1.97
CA ILE A 7 -10.14 6.08 2.40
C ILE A 7 -9.46 7.14 1.52
N MET A 8 -8.42 6.76 0.78
CA MET A 8 -7.68 7.70 -0.07
C MET A 8 -7.01 6.98 -1.24
N ARG A 9 -6.94 7.69 -2.38
CA ARG A 9 -6.08 7.34 -3.52
C ARG A 9 -5.33 8.58 -3.96
N GLU A 10 -4.04 8.46 -4.13
CA GLU A 10 -3.19 9.56 -4.56
C GLU A 10 -2.18 9.10 -5.60
N THR A 11 -1.70 10.03 -6.42
CA THR A 11 -0.54 9.84 -7.28
C THR A 11 0.36 11.02 -7.07
N TYR A 12 1.59 10.78 -6.60
CA TYR A 12 2.56 11.82 -6.34
C TYR A 12 3.91 11.46 -6.96
N GLY A 13 4.65 12.48 -7.37
CA GLY A 13 6.06 12.37 -7.77
C GLY A 13 6.87 13.31 -6.90
N HIS A 14 8.03 12.86 -6.41
CA HIS A 14 8.98 13.77 -5.80
C HIS A 14 9.72 14.53 -6.92
N ASP A 15 9.68 15.86 -6.89
CA ASP A 15 10.33 16.72 -7.92
C ASP A 15 11.86 16.59 -7.94
N ASP A 16 12.40 16.77 -9.15
CA ASP A 16 13.77 16.97 -9.69
C ASP A 16 14.99 16.22 -9.13
N ARG A 17 14.96 15.64 -7.92
CA ARG A 17 16.11 14.97 -7.32
C ARG A 17 15.84 13.53 -6.85
N THR A 18 14.59 13.07 -6.91
CA THR A 18 14.21 11.72 -6.45
C THR A 18 13.24 11.08 -7.44
N ILE A 19 13.78 10.19 -8.27
CA ILE A 19 13.17 9.54 -9.43
C ILE A 19 12.27 8.36 -9.00
N ASN A 20 11.30 8.58 -8.11
CA ASN A 20 10.27 7.56 -7.85
C ASN A 20 8.88 8.20 -7.79
N LYS A 21 8.11 8.10 -8.87
CA LYS A 21 6.68 8.41 -8.94
C LYS A 21 5.89 7.26 -8.36
N HIS A 22 4.92 7.55 -7.51
CA HIS A 22 4.10 6.54 -6.86
C HIS A 22 2.61 6.79 -7.07
N SER A 23 1.85 5.69 -7.18
CA SER A 23 0.41 5.68 -7.02
C SER A 23 0.07 4.91 -5.76
N THR A 24 -0.61 5.54 -4.81
CA THR A 24 -0.89 4.98 -3.48
C THR A 24 -2.38 4.80 -3.25
N ARG A 25 -2.71 3.81 -2.42
CA ARG A 25 -4.04 3.60 -1.88
C ARG A 25 -3.94 3.41 -0.38
N THR A 26 -4.70 4.19 0.38
CA THR A 26 -4.74 4.12 1.84
C THR A 26 -6.02 3.43 2.29
N PHE A 27 -5.86 2.52 3.24
CA PHE A 27 -6.93 1.73 3.81
C PHE A 27 -6.97 1.93 5.32
N GLN A 28 -8.17 1.89 5.89
CA GLN A 28 -8.41 1.89 7.32
C GLN A 28 -9.12 0.60 7.73
N ASP A 29 -8.68 -0.04 8.81
CA ASP A 29 -9.38 -1.18 9.40
C ASP A 29 -10.45 -0.76 10.43
N GLU A 30 -11.17 -1.73 10.98
CA GLU A 30 -12.25 -1.50 11.96
C GLU A 30 -11.74 -0.95 13.30
N THR A 31 -10.44 -1.06 13.58
CA THR A 31 -9.78 -0.53 14.79
C THR A 31 -9.19 0.87 14.58
N GLY A 32 -9.29 1.41 13.36
CA GLY A 32 -8.78 2.72 13.01
C GLY A 32 -7.33 2.72 12.52
N ASN A 33 -6.66 1.57 12.44
CA ASN A 33 -5.30 1.49 11.92
C ASN A 33 -5.29 1.73 10.42
N LEU A 34 -4.25 2.41 9.97
CA LEU A 34 -4.00 2.75 8.58
C LEU A 34 -2.99 1.80 7.94
N PHE A 35 -3.22 1.56 6.66
CA PHE A 35 -2.33 0.81 5.80
C PHE A 35 -2.21 1.51 4.45
N ILE A 36 -1.02 1.48 3.86
CA ILE A 36 -0.80 2.00 2.50
C ILE A 36 -0.34 0.86 1.62
N LEU A 37 -0.91 0.76 0.42
CA LEU A 37 -0.35 0.00 -0.70
C LEU A 37 0.14 1.01 -1.74
N SER A 38 1.45 1.05 -1.96
CA SER A 38 2.11 1.95 -2.90
C SER A 38 2.59 1.17 -4.13
N ARG A 39 2.43 1.76 -5.31
CA ARG A 39 2.93 1.23 -6.58
C ARG A 39 3.91 2.23 -7.18
N THR A 40 5.14 1.82 -7.47
CA THR A 40 6.07 2.62 -8.28
C THR A 40 5.57 2.73 -9.72
N LEU A 41 5.71 3.90 -10.34
CA LEU A 41 5.24 4.18 -11.69
C LEU A 41 6.39 4.29 -12.71
N ASP A 42 7.59 4.61 -12.24
CA ASP A 42 8.83 4.74 -12.99
C ASP A 42 9.79 3.57 -12.81
N GLY A 43 9.54 2.69 -11.84
CA GLY A 43 10.15 1.36 -11.81
C GLY A 43 9.82 0.60 -13.10
N CYS A 44 10.83 0.11 -13.80
CA CYS A 44 10.69 -0.72 -15.00
C CYS A 44 11.16 -2.16 -14.71
N PRO A 45 10.26 -3.11 -14.42
CA PRO A 45 8.79 -2.98 -14.32
C PRO A 45 8.33 -2.45 -12.95
N PRO A 46 7.09 -1.93 -12.84
CA PRO A 46 6.60 -1.30 -11.62
C PRO A 46 6.38 -2.36 -10.54
N PHE A 47 6.71 -2.03 -9.29
CA PHE A 47 6.56 -2.91 -8.14
C PHE A 47 5.70 -2.25 -7.06
N PHE A 48 5.39 -3.03 -6.03
CA PHE A 48 4.57 -2.63 -4.91
C PHE A 48 5.34 -2.69 -3.59
N GLU A 49 4.96 -1.78 -2.70
CA GLU A 49 5.38 -1.68 -1.31
C GLU A 49 4.13 -1.49 -0.45
N ALA A 50 4.18 -1.88 0.83
CA ALA A 50 3.10 -1.61 1.75
C ALA A 50 3.62 -1.18 3.11
N TYR A 51 2.77 -0.45 3.81
CA TYR A 51 3.05 0.15 5.10
C TYR A 51 1.88 -0.09 6.04
N GLY A 52 2.20 -0.19 7.33
CA GLY A 52 1.24 -0.40 8.41
C GLY A 52 1.42 -1.71 9.18
N PRO A 53 0.59 -1.91 10.22
CA PRO A 53 -0.40 -0.96 10.73
C PRO A 53 0.26 0.27 11.39
N TYR A 54 -0.36 1.44 11.26
CA TYR A 54 0.02 2.65 12.01
C TYR A 54 -1.23 3.46 12.37
N SER A 55 -1.16 4.26 13.43
CA SER A 55 -2.28 5.12 13.86
C SER A 55 -2.32 6.42 13.04
N PRO A 56 -3.49 7.10 12.94
CA PRO A 56 -3.60 8.36 12.18
C PRO A 56 -2.69 9.50 12.67
N ASP A 57 -2.25 9.44 13.93
CA ASP A 57 -1.36 10.40 14.58
C ASP A 57 0.13 9.99 14.53
N HIS A 58 0.46 8.86 13.89
CA HIS A 58 1.83 8.35 13.78
C HIS A 58 2.79 9.41 13.23
N GLN A 59 3.91 9.62 13.94
CA GLN A 59 4.98 10.53 13.56
C GLN A 59 6.23 9.76 13.11
N GLY A 60 6.92 10.27 12.10
CA GLY A 60 8.17 9.69 11.62
C GLY A 60 7.99 8.65 10.51
N VAL A 61 8.93 7.70 10.41
CA VAL A 61 8.98 6.72 9.32
C VAL A 61 7.83 5.73 9.46
N LEU A 62 7.09 5.49 8.37
CA LEU A 62 6.00 4.53 8.35
C LEU A 62 6.55 3.09 8.47
N PRO A 63 5.91 2.23 9.30
CA PRO A 63 6.34 0.85 9.45
C PRO A 63 6.13 0.08 8.14
N ARG A 64 7.17 -0.59 7.65
CA ARG A 64 7.07 -1.43 6.44
C ARG A 64 6.31 -2.72 6.72
N LEU A 65 5.37 -3.04 5.85
CA LEU A 65 4.66 -4.30 5.84
C LEU A 65 5.26 -5.22 4.77
N ARG A 66 5.69 -6.42 5.19
CA ARG A 66 6.11 -7.47 4.26
C ARG A 66 4.89 -8.21 3.73
N VAL A 67 4.79 -8.34 2.41
CA VAL A 67 3.75 -9.12 1.74
C VAL A 67 4.38 -10.33 1.10
N ALA A 68 3.91 -11.53 1.44
CA ALA A 68 4.54 -12.80 1.11
C ALA A 68 6.05 -12.82 1.48
N GLY A 69 6.39 -12.24 2.64
CA GLY A 69 7.76 -12.15 3.14
C GLY A 69 8.67 -11.13 2.45
N LYS A 70 8.16 -10.33 1.49
CA LYS A 70 8.94 -9.35 0.72
C LYS A 70 8.52 -7.92 1.02
N GLU A 71 9.49 -7.01 1.06
CA GLU A 71 9.25 -5.56 1.18
C GLU A 71 8.91 -4.92 -0.18
N TYR A 72 9.40 -5.52 -1.26
CA TYR A 72 9.15 -5.11 -2.65
C TYR A 72 8.66 -6.32 -3.43
N TRP A 73 7.50 -6.21 -4.07
CA TRP A 73 6.89 -7.35 -4.79
C TRP A 73 6.04 -6.91 -5.97
N GLY A 74 5.46 -7.89 -6.67
CA GLY A 74 4.47 -7.63 -7.70
C GLY A 74 5.04 -6.93 -8.93
N ASN A 75 6.26 -7.28 -9.32
CA ASN A 75 6.93 -6.73 -10.49
C ASN A 75 6.06 -6.89 -11.75
N GLY A 76 5.63 -5.77 -12.34
CA GLY A 76 4.73 -5.72 -13.50
C GLY A 76 3.26 -6.09 -13.21
N TRP A 77 2.85 -6.21 -11.95
CA TRP A 77 1.50 -6.64 -11.60
C TRP A 77 0.46 -5.53 -11.72
N SER A 78 -0.79 -5.93 -11.93
CA SER A 78 -1.94 -5.04 -11.82
C SER A 78 -2.31 -4.77 -10.36
N TRP A 79 -2.97 -3.64 -10.12
CA TRP A 79 -3.57 -3.30 -8.81
C TRP A 79 -4.43 -4.44 -8.27
N ARG A 80 -5.28 -5.06 -9.10
CA ARG A 80 -6.14 -6.16 -8.66
C ARG A 80 -5.32 -7.32 -8.07
N LYS A 81 -4.24 -7.72 -8.73
CA LYS A 81 -3.39 -8.82 -8.27
C LYS A 81 -2.63 -8.46 -6.99
N ALA A 82 -2.05 -7.25 -6.93
CA ALA A 82 -1.37 -6.76 -5.74
C ALA A 82 -2.31 -6.65 -4.54
N MET A 83 -3.51 -6.10 -4.74
CA MET A 83 -4.53 -5.96 -3.69
C MET A 83 -5.00 -7.31 -3.16
N MET A 84 -5.15 -8.34 -4.01
CA MET A 84 -5.50 -9.70 -3.55
C MET A 84 -4.43 -10.25 -2.60
N LEU A 85 -3.15 -10.12 -2.96
CA LEU A 85 -2.06 -10.63 -2.13
C LEU A 85 -1.90 -9.83 -0.83
N PHE A 86 -2.03 -8.51 -0.91
CA PHE A 86 -2.03 -7.62 0.25
C PHE A 86 -3.17 -7.95 1.23
N CYS A 87 -4.39 -8.16 0.72
CA CYS A 87 -5.53 -8.58 1.55
C CYS A 87 -5.32 -9.97 2.15
N HIS A 88 -4.75 -10.91 1.39
CA HIS A 88 -4.43 -12.24 1.89
C HIS A 88 -3.43 -12.17 3.06
N GLU A 89 -2.35 -11.39 2.93
CA GLU A 89 -1.36 -11.17 3.98
C GLU A 89 -2.01 -10.63 5.26
N LEU A 90 -2.88 -9.63 5.12
CA LEU A 90 -3.59 -9.00 6.23
C LEU A 90 -4.78 -9.83 6.75
N LYS A 91 -5.05 -11.00 6.18
CA LYS A 91 -6.26 -11.81 6.47
C LYS A 91 -7.54 -10.95 6.43
N ALA A 92 -7.61 -10.09 5.43
CA ALA A 92 -8.62 -9.04 5.31
C ALA A 92 -9.36 -9.09 3.96
N ARG A 93 -10.44 -8.32 3.86
CA ARG A 93 -11.14 -8.01 2.61
C ARG A 93 -11.38 -6.53 2.49
N ILE A 94 -11.38 -6.02 1.26
CA ILE A 94 -11.73 -4.63 1.00
C ILE A 94 -13.25 -4.51 0.88
N ARG A 95 -13.85 -3.65 1.70
CA ARG A 95 -15.25 -3.26 1.55
C ARG A 95 -15.35 -2.27 0.41
N LYS A 96 -16.14 -2.61 -0.61
CA LYS A 96 -16.60 -1.62 -1.59
C LYS A 96 -17.61 -0.72 -0.87
N GLY A 97 -17.32 0.58 -0.85
CA GLY A 97 -18.29 1.61 -0.44
C GLY A 97 -19.42 1.70 -1.45
#